data_AF-A0A3Q7H4U8-F1
#
_entry.id   AF-A0A3Q7H4U8-F1
#
_cell.length_a   1.000
_cell.length_b   1.000
_cell.length_c   1.000
_cell.angle_alpha   90.00
_cell.angle_beta   90.00
_cell.angle_gamma   90.00
#
_symmetry.space_group_name_H-M   'P 1'
#
loop_
_entity.id
_entity.type
_entity.pdbx_description
1 polymer ?
#
loop_
_entity_poly.entity_id
_entity_poly.type
_entity_poly.pdbx_seq_one_letter_code
_entity_poly.pdbx_strand_id
1 'polypeptide(L)' 'MGVFTFVCKGSGDEWSAKQLKGDLEASASCTYDLQRKLVKAALASDSSGGVQSSFSFVTPSSAVFQVC' A
#
# COMPACT_ATOMS: atom_id res chain seq x y z
N MET A 1 8.29 13.02 8.00
CA MET A 1 6.87 13.09 7.59
C MET A 1 6.78 12.95 6.08
N GLY A 2 7.20 11.79 5.57
CA GLY A 2 7.03 11.45 4.16
C GLY A 2 5.71 10.70 4.00
N VAL A 3 4.82 11.19 3.12
CA VAL A 3 3.61 10.44 2.76
C VAL A 3 3.98 9.42 1.69
N PHE A 4 3.81 8.15 2.01
CA PHE A 4 3.96 7.04 1.07
C PHE A 4 2.60 6.77 0.42
N THR A 5 2.48 7.13 -0.86
CA THR A 5 1.29 6.81 -1.65
C THR A 5 1.55 5.55 -2.48
N PHE A 6 0.68 4.57 -2.38
CA PHE A 6 0.69 3.32 -3.12
C PHE A 6 -0.58 3.20 -3.95
N VAL A 7 -0.43 2.78 -5.20
CA VAL A 7 -1.53 2.46 -6.11
C VAL A 7 -1.73 0.95 -6.05
N CYS A 8 -2.88 0.52 -5.54
CA CYS A 8 -3.30 -0.86 -5.46
C CYS A 8 -4.19 -1.20 -6.67
N LYS A 9 -3.94 -2.33 -7.31
CA LYS A 9 -4.68 -2.84 -8.45
C LYS A 9 -4.99 -4.31 -8.23
N GLY A 10 -6.27 -4.64 -8.29
CA GLY A 10 -6.76 -6.02 -8.24
C GLY A 10 -6.99 -6.55 -9.64
N SER A 11 -6.47 -7.74 -9.92
CA SER A 11 -6.76 -8.52 -11.12
C SER A 11 -7.21 -9.92 -10.70
N GLY A 12 -8.52 -10.17 -10.74
CA GLY A 12 -9.10 -11.47 -10.41
C GLY A 12 -8.87 -11.87 -8.95
N ASP A 13 -7.89 -12.75 -8.73
CA ASP A 13 -7.55 -13.36 -7.44
C ASP A 13 -6.27 -12.77 -6.80
N GLU A 14 -5.63 -11.80 -7.46
CA GLU A 14 -4.40 -11.17 -6.97
C GLU A 14 -4.51 -9.66 -6.92
N TRP A 15 -4.01 -9.08 -5.83
CA TRP A 15 -3.84 -7.65 -5.64
C TRP A 15 -2.37 -7.30 -5.64
N SER A 16 -2.02 -6.27 -6.40
CA SER A 16 -0.67 -5.73 -6.48
C SER A 16 -0.69 -4.26 -6.12
N ALA A 17 0.33 -3.79 -5.42
CA ALA A 17 0.48 -2.41 -5.02
C ALA A 17 1.87 -1.91 -5.37
N LYS A 18 1.91 -0.71 -5.93
CA LYS A 18 3.16 -0.04 -6.31
C LYS A 18 3.19 1.37 -5.76
N GLN A 19 4.31 1.76 -5.18
CA GLN A 19 4.51 3.10 -4.69
C GLN A 19 4.51 4.10 -5.85
N LEU A 20 3.78 5.20 -5.71
CA LEU A 20 3.71 6.26 -6.71
C LEU A 20 5.02 7.05 -6.81
N LYS A 21 5.68 7.26 -5.66
CA LYS A 21 6.97 7.95 -5.54
C LYS A 21 7.97 7.05 -4.81
N GLY A 22 8.52 6.09 -5.51
CA GLY A 22 9.60 5.21 -5.05
C GLY A 22 9.54 3.86 -5.76
N ASP A 23 10.31 2.90 -5.25
CA ASP A 23 10.46 1.57 -5.85
C ASP A 23 9.86 0.45 -4.98
N LEU A 24 9.08 0.81 -3.95
CA LEU A 24 8.41 -0.18 -3.12
C LEU A 24 7.18 -0.76 -3.84
N GLU A 25 7.18 -2.08 -4.01
CA GLU A 25 6.05 -2.83 -4.52
C GLU A 25 5.76 -4.07 -3.67
N ALA A 26 4.50 -4.47 -3.64
CA ALA A 26 4.04 -5.65 -2.92
C ALA A 26 2.86 -6.28 -3.67
N SER A 27 2.74 -7.60 -3.62
CA SER A 27 1.58 -8.33 -4.11
C SER A 27 1.07 -9.32 -3.06
N ALA A 28 -0.24 -9.58 -3.11
CA ALA A 28 -0.90 -10.54 -2.25
C ALA A 28 -2.24 -10.98 -2.85
N SER A 29 -2.71 -12.16 -2.43
CA SER A 29 -4.00 -12.70 -2.85
C SER A 29 -5.20 -11.87 -2.36
N CYS A 30 -5.02 -11.12 -1.27
CA CYS A 30 -6.08 -10.32 -0.64
C CYS A 30 -5.59 -8.93 -0.25
N THR A 31 -6.50 -7.95 -0.25
CA THR A 31 -6.21 -6.55 0.14
C THR A 31 -5.70 -6.42 1.58
N TYR A 32 -6.15 -7.27 2.49
CA TYR A 32 -5.70 -7.27 3.88
C TYR A 32 -4.21 -7.60 4.03
N ASP A 33 -3.74 -8.64 3.33
CA ASP A 33 -2.35 -9.07 3.37
C ASP A 33 -1.44 -8.06 2.63
N LEU A 34 -1.95 -7.50 1.53
CA LEU A 34 -1.33 -6.40 0.80
C LEU A 34 -1.09 -5.18 1.70
N GLN A 35 -2.12 -4.71 2.40
CA GLN A 35 -2.02 -3.56 3.31
C GLN A 35 -0.97 -3.80 4.39
N ARG A 36 -0.96 -4.98 5.02
CA ARG A 36 0.06 -5.34 6.03
C ARG A 36 1.48 -5.30 5.48
N LYS A 37 1.69 -5.86 4.27
CA LYS A 37 3.00 -5.79 3.59
C LYS A 37 3.42 -4.35 3.33
N LEU A 38 2.52 -3.53 2.79
CA LEU A 38 2.80 -2.12 2.49
C LEU A 38 3.10 -1.30 3.74
N VAL A 39 2.34 -1.47 4.83
CA VAL A 39 2.59 -0.81 6.11
C VAL A 39 3.97 -1.20 6.65
N LYS A 40 4.31 -2.49 6.61
CA LYS A 40 5.62 -2.97 7.06
C LYS A 40 6.75 -2.42 6.21
N ALA A 41 6.54 -2.28 4.90
CA ALA A 41 7.52 -1.74 3.98
C ALA A 41 7.70 -0.23 4.17
N ALA A 42 6.62 0.52 4.41
CA ALA A 42 6.66 1.94 4.78
C ALA A 42 7.36 2.15 6.14
N LEU A 43 7.05 1.33 7.15
CA LEU A 43 7.74 1.34 8.46
C LEU A 43 9.24 1.04 8.36
N ALA A 44 9.62 0.12 7.47
CA ALA A 44 11.03 -0.16 7.23
C ALA A 44 11.74 1.02 6.55
N SER A 45 11.02 1.79 5.73
CA SER A 45 11.55 2.94 5.00
C SER A 45 11.55 4.23 5.81
N ASP A 46 10.59 4.44 6.71
CA ASP A 46 10.51 5.59 7.62
C ASP A 46 10.46 5.06 9.06
N SER A 47 11.61 5.15 9.75
CA SER A 47 11.76 4.75 11.15
C SER A 47 11.18 5.77 12.15
N SER A 48 10.36 6.73 11.71
CA SER A 48 9.69 7.66 12.62
C SER A 48 8.40 7.05 13.16
N GLY A 49 8.23 7.10 14.48
CA GLY A 49 7.12 6.44 15.18
C GLY A 49 5.73 6.77 14.65
N GLY A 50 4.85 5.74 14.69
CA GLY A 50 3.42 5.85 14.42
C GLY A 50 3.08 6.08 12.95
N VAL A 51 2.90 4.99 12.18
CA VAL A 51 2.40 5.08 10.80
C VAL A 51 0.88 5.13 10.79
N GLN A 52 0.31 6.14 10.13
CA GLN A 52 -1.11 6.21 9.86
C GLN A 52 -1.37 5.76 8.42
N SER A 53 -2.02 4.61 8.26
CA SER A 53 -2.42 4.12 6.95
C SER A 53 -3.88 4.41 6.63
N SER A 54 -4.16 4.83 5.40
CA SER A 54 -5.51 5.01 4.86
C SER A 54 -5.65 4.24 3.55
N PHE A 55 -6.65 3.37 3.47
CA PHE A 55 -6.97 2.59 2.27
C PHE A 55 -8.31 3.03 1.71
N SER A 56 -8.33 3.47 0.45
CA SER A 56 -9.54 3.95 -0.23
C SER A 56 -9.72 3.22 -1.56
N PHE A 57 -10.86 2.56 -1.74
CA PHE A 57 -11.23 1.98 -3.03
C PHE A 57 -11.68 3.09 -3.99
N VAL A 58 -11.09 3.11 -5.18
CA VAL A 58 -11.50 4.02 -6.27
C VAL A 58 -12.47 3.30 -7.22
N THR A 59 -12.19 2.02 -7.47
CA THR A 59 -13.02 1.10 -8.26
C THR A 59 -12.98 -0.29 -7.61
N PRO A 60 -13.89 -1.22 -7.96
CA PRO A 60 -13.84 -2.60 -7.44
C PRO A 60 -12.53 -3.35 -7.73
N SER A 61 -11.70 -2.85 -8.65
CA SER A 61 -10.40 -3.42 -9.03
C SER A 61 -9.23 -2.45 -8.83
N SER A 62 -9.44 -1.29 -8.20
CA SER A 62 -8.36 -0.33 -7.93
C SER A 62 -8.59 0.44 -6.64
N ALA A 63 -7.52 0.60 -5.89
CA ALA A 63 -7.53 1.31 -4.62
C ALA A 63 -6.26 2.15 -4.46
N VAL A 64 -6.32 3.14 -3.60
CA VAL A 64 -5.18 3.96 -3.21
C VAL A 64 -4.92 3.70 -1.74
N PHE A 65 -3.65 3.47 -1.42
CA PHE A 65 -3.20 3.28 -0.06
C PHE A 65 -2.19 4.36 0.29
N GLN A 66 -2.47 5.16 1.30
CA GLN A 66 -1.56 6.19 1.78
C GLN A 66 -1.08 5.84 3.18
N VAL A 67 0.21 5.98 3.42
CA VAL A 67 0.84 5.81 4.74
C VAL A 67 1.57 7.10 5.07
N CYS A 68 1.22 7.74 6.19
CA CYS A 68 1.82 8.98 6.69
C CYS A 68 2.50 8.77 8.03
#